data_AF-A0A1H0ZUK1-F1
#
_entry.id   AF-A0A1H0ZUK1-F1
#
_cell.length_a   1.000
_cell.length_b   1.000
_cell.length_c   1.000
_cell.angle_alpha   90.00
_cell.angle_beta   90.00
_cell.angle_gamma   90.00
#
_symmetry.space_group_name_H-M   'P 1'
#
loop_
_entity.id
_entity.type
_entity.pdbx_description
1 polymer ?
#
loop_
_entity_poly.entity_id
_entity_poly.type
_entity_poly.pdbx_seq_one_letter_code
_entity_poly.pdbx_strand_id
1 'polypeptide(L)'
;MTGAADGRGAERRPSPRGGPEEPELVLSPSENAAHNSAMRIAGARRGPTSTQKALASIVLGFELFIVALFGLTIFGMAVLEPRELGLFAGGGLALVILVALGGMRRGRFGIIVGWVVHVLMLLTAFILPMSLIVSVLFSALWVYCMIRGARIDRDRAAWLAAQGDAG
;
A
#
# COMPACT_ATOMS: atom_id res chain seq x y z
N MET A 1 47.16 -63.02 -25.39
CA MET A 1 48.04 -61.94 -25.88
C MET A 1 47.10 -60.90 -26.45
N THR A 2 46.76 -59.78 -25.83
CA THR A 2 47.47 -58.72 -25.08
C THR A 2 46.32 -57.95 -24.38
N GLY A 3 46.28 -57.70 -23.07
CA GLY A 3 47.16 -56.81 -22.33
C GLY A 3 46.73 -55.34 -22.51
N ALA A 4 45.88 -54.81 -21.64
CA ALA A 4 45.98 -53.44 -21.09
C ALA A 4 44.77 -53.10 -20.19
N ALA A 5 45.10 -52.76 -18.95
CA ALA A 5 44.25 -52.17 -17.94
C ALA A 5 43.53 -50.91 -18.43
N ASP A 6 42.30 -50.72 -17.97
CA ASP A 6 41.81 -49.37 -17.68
C ASP A 6 41.04 -49.40 -16.36
N GLY A 7 41.83 -49.36 -15.29
CA GLY A 7 41.35 -49.09 -13.94
C GLY A 7 40.92 -47.63 -13.83
N ARG A 8 39.77 -47.29 -14.43
CA ARG A 8 39.04 -46.07 -14.08
C ARG A 8 38.40 -46.26 -12.72
N GLY A 9 39.25 -46.10 -11.71
CA GLY A 9 38.84 -45.75 -10.37
C GLY A 9 37.83 -44.61 -10.49
N ALA A 10 36.63 -44.86 -9.99
CA ALA A 10 35.66 -43.83 -9.72
C ALA A 10 36.33 -42.84 -8.78
N GLU A 11 36.87 -41.78 -9.37
CA GLU A 11 37.39 -40.62 -8.66
C GLU A 11 36.16 -39.97 -8.02
N ARG A 12 35.78 -40.49 -6.84
CA ARG A 12 34.93 -39.76 -5.90
C ARG A 12 35.66 -38.46 -5.67
N ARG A 13 35.18 -37.39 -6.30
CA ARG A 13 35.56 -36.03 -5.93
C ARG A 13 35.45 -35.95 -4.41
N PRO A 14 36.53 -35.62 -3.69
CA PRO A 14 36.43 -35.33 -2.29
C PRO A 14 35.45 -34.17 -2.13
N SER A 15 34.31 -34.43 -1.49
CA SER A 15 33.38 -33.40 -1.05
C SER A 15 34.14 -32.46 -0.09
N PRO A 16 34.40 -31.20 -0.48
CA PRO A 16 35.13 -30.30 0.38
C PRO A 16 34.23 -29.89 1.53
N ARG A 17 34.67 -30.20 2.75
CA ARG A 17 34.13 -29.81 4.07
C ARG A 17 33.04 -30.72 4.63
N GLY A 18 33.49 -31.61 5.52
CA GLY A 18 32.78 -31.79 6.77
C GLY A 18 32.84 -30.49 7.56
N GLY A 19 31.74 -29.73 7.53
CA GLY A 19 31.28 -29.09 8.76
C GLY A 19 30.61 -30.16 9.61
N PRO A 20 30.51 -30.01 10.94
CA PRO A 20 29.64 -30.87 11.73
C PRO A 20 28.29 -30.92 11.03
N GLU A 21 27.67 -32.10 10.91
CA GLU A 21 26.28 -32.18 10.48
C GLU A 21 25.48 -31.31 11.46
N GLU A 22 25.19 -30.06 11.08
CA GLU A 22 24.33 -29.24 11.89
C GLU A 22 23.01 -29.98 11.90
N PRO A 23 22.56 -30.49 13.06
CA PRO A 23 21.36 -31.29 13.13
C PRO A 23 20.26 -30.45 12.52
N GLU A 24 19.62 -30.97 11.46
CA GLU A 24 18.46 -30.34 10.85
C GLU A 24 17.52 -29.95 12.00
N LEU A 25 17.39 -28.65 12.24
CA LEU A 25 16.92 -28.11 13.51
C LEU A 25 15.40 -28.31 13.59
N VAL A 26 14.97 -29.53 13.93
CA VAL A 26 13.57 -29.91 14.06
C VAL A 26 13.03 -29.23 15.32
N LEU A 27 12.36 -28.09 15.12
CA LEU A 27 11.73 -27.34 16.19
C LEU A 27 10.76 -28.23 16.97
N SER A 28 10.89 -28.22 18.30
CA SER A 28 9.94 -28.83 19.21
C SER A 28 8.52 -28.29 18.93
N PRO A 29 7.45 -29.07 19.15
CA PRO A 29 6.07 -28.60 18.94
C PRO A 29 5.76 -27.25 19.62
N SER A 30 6.37 -26.99 20.78
CA SER A 30 6.24 -25.71 21.49
C SER A 30 7.01 -24.57 20.81
N GLU A 31 8.21 -24.83 20.30
CA GLU A 31 9.01 -23.86 19.54
C GLU A 31 8.37 -23.55 18.20
N ASN A 32 7.77 -24.54 17.54
CA ASN A 32 7.01 -24.34 16.32
C ASN A 32 5.74 -23.50 16.58
N ALA A 33 5.06 -23.72 17.71
CA ALA A 33 3.93 -22.88 18.12
C ALA A 33 4.36 -21.45 18.47
N ALA A 34 5.48 -21.28 19.18
CA ALA A 34 6.07 -19.99 19.50
C ALA A 34 6.54 -19.25 18.24
N HIS A 35 7.19 -19.94 17.31
CA HIS A 35 7.62 -19.43 16.02
C HIS A 35 6.44 -18.97 15.18
N ASN A 36 5.38 -19.79 15.06
CA ASN A 36 4.15 -19.42 14.38
C ASN A 36 3.43 -18.22 15.03
N SER A 37 3.52 -18.09 16.35
CA SER A 37 2.94 -16.97 17.09
C SER A 37 3.75 -15.69 16.88
N ALA A 38 5.08 -15.79 16.97
CA ALA A 38 6.00 -14.71 16.66
C ALA A 38 5.85 -14.24 15.21
N MET A 39 5.75 -15.16 14.26
CA MET A 39 5.53 -14.89 12.83
C MET A 39 4.19 -14.18 12.58
N ARG A 40 3.13 -14.51 13.36
CA ARG A 40 1.85 -13.79 13.31
C ARG A 40 1.92 -12.41 13.94
N ILE A 41 2.60 -12.25 15.07
CA ILE A 41 2.77 -10.98 15.79
C ILE A 41 3.64 -10.01 14.99
N ALA A 42 4.74 -10.51 14.41
CA ALA A 42 5.61 -9.78 13.50
C ALA A 42 4.92 -9.41 12.17
N GLY A 43 3.69 -9.88 11.95
CA GLY A 43 2.90 -9.51 10.78
C GLY A 43 3.37 -10.14 9.49
N ALA A 44 4.16 -11.23 9.53
CA ALA A 44 4.64 -11.89 8.32
C ALA A 44 3.51 -12.45 7.42
N ARG A 45 2.29 -12.60 7.97
CA ARG A 45 1.08 -12.94 7.19
C ARG A 45 0.46 -11.74 6.46
N ARG A 46 0.81 -10.50 6.82
CA ARG A 46 0.39 -9.31 6.05
C ARG A 46 1.35 -9.20 4.88
N GLY A 47 0.90 -9.67 3.72
CA GLY A 47 1.60 -9.45 2.47
C GLY A 47 1.94 -7.96 2.28
N PRO A 48 2.97 -7.65 1.48
CA PRO A 48 3.48 -6.30 1.33
C PRO A 48 2.34 -5.31 1.00
N THR A 49 2.22 -4.25 1.80
CA THR A 49 1.24 -3.19 1.55
C THR A 49 1.58 -2.48 0.24
N SER A 50 0.58 -2.31 -0.63
CA SER A 50 0.72 -1.56 -1.88
C SER A 50 1.11 -0.11 -1.57
N THR A 51 2.21 0.35 -2.18
CA THR A 51 2.73 1.71 -2.08
C THR A 51 1.71 2.71 -2.61
N GLN A 52 1.03 2.34 -3.70
CA GLN A 52 -0.06 3.15 -4.26
C GLN A 52 -1.16 3.42 -3.22
N LYS A 53 -1.56 2.39 -2.47
CA LYS A 53 -2.59 2.53 -1.43
C LYS A 53 -2.11 3.37 -0.25
N ALA A 54 -0.86 3.23 0.18
CA ALA A 54 -0.31 4.06 1.24
C ALA A 54 -0.32 5.55 0.84
N LEU A 55 0.19 5.87 -0.35
CA LEU A 55 0.22 7.25 -0.86
C LEU A 55 -1.18 7.85 -1.00
N ALA A 56 -2.14 7.12 -1.58
CA ALA A 56 -3.51 7.64 -1.67
C ALA A 56 -4.19 7.83 -0.31
N SER A 57 -3.88 6.98 0.68
CA SER A 57 -4.45 7.16 2.03
C SER A 57 -3.93 8.43 2.70
N ILE A 58 -2.67 8.80 2.46
CA ILE A 58 -2.08 10.03 2.96
C ILE A 58 -2.74 11.25 2.30
N VAL A 59 -2.90 11.22 0.97
CA VAL A 59 -3.57 12.31 0.23
C VAL A 59 -5.00 12.51 0.73
N LEU A 60 -5.79 11.43 0.84
CA LEU A 60 -7.16 11.50 1.37
C LEU A 60 -7.21 11.93 2.84
N GLY A 61 -6.21 11.58 3.64
CA GLY A 61 -6.11 12.01 5.03
C GLY A 61 -5.95 13.52 5.16
N PHE A 62 -5.07 14.13 4.37
CA PHE A 62 -4.92 15.59 4.32
C PHE A 62 -6.16 16.28 3.72
N GLU A 63 -6.74 15.67 2.68
CA GLU A 63 -7.99 16.11 2.07
C GLU A 63 -9.12 16.22 3.09
N LEU A 64 -9.23 15.26 4.02
CA LEU A 64 -10.23 15.27 5.08
C LEU A 64 -10.13 16.54 5.95
N PHE A 65 -8.91 16.96 6.30
CA PHE A 65 -8.70 18.20 7.05
C PHE A 65 -9.10 19.42 6.24
N ILE A 66 -8.73 19.47 4.96
CA ILE A 66 -9.06 20.59 4.05
C ILE A 66 -10.57 20.74 3.91
N VAL A 67 -11.29 19.65 3.67
CA VAL A 67 -12.74 19.64 3.51
C VAL A 67 -13.45 20.10 4.79
N ALA A 68 -12.97 19.66 5.96
CA ALA A 68 -13.50 20.14 7.24
C ALA A 68 -13.31 21.66 7.39
N LEU A 69 -12.14 22.18 7.02
CA LEU A 69 -11.85 23.62 7.04
C LEU A 69 -12.70 24.39 6.03
N PHE A 70 -12.93 23.86 4.83
CA PHE A 70 -13.82 24.49 3.84
C PHE A 70 -15.26 24.55 4.34
N GLY A 71 -15.79 23.47 4.91
CA GLY A 71 -17.12 23.48 5.52
C GLY A 71 -17.25 24.53 6.62
N LEU A 72 -16.24 24.62 7.49
CA LEU A 72 -16.19 25.64 8.54
C LEU A 72 -16.08 27.06 7.98
N THR A 73 -15.32 27.25 6.89
CA THR A 73 -15.15 28.54 6.23
C THR A 73 -16.44 29.00 5.55
N ILE A 74 -17.14 28.10 4.84
CA ILE A 74 -18.45 28.37 4.22
C ILE A 74 -19.47 28.76 5.30
N PHE A 75 -19.51 28.01 6.40
CA PHE A 75 -20.37 28.29 7.55
C PHE A 75 -20.03 29.63 8.20
N GLY A 76 -18.74 29.90 8.44
CA GLY A 76 -18.27 31.12 9.10
C GLY A 76 -18.47 32.39 8.27
N MET A 77 -18.37 32.27 6.94
CA MET A 77 -18.65 33.37 6.01
C MET A 77 -20.15 33.53 5.71
N ALA A 78 -21.02 32.62 6.19
CA ALA A 78 -22.45 32.60 5.92
C ALA A 78 -22.80 32.71 4.42
N VAL A 79 -22.01 32.04 3.56
CA VAL A 79 -22.14 32.12 2.09
C VAL A 79 -23.42 31.45 1.58
N LEU A 80 -23.92 30.46 2.31
CA LEU A 80 -25.12 29.70 1.96
C LEU A 80 -26.25 30.04 2.94
N GLU A 81 -27.47 30.15 2.43
CA GLU A 81 -28.68 30.16 3.25
C GLU A 81 -29.47 28.86 3.05
N PRO A 82 -29.80 28.11 4.13
CA PRO A 82 -29.38 28.32 5.52
C PRO A 82 -27.89 28.04 5.77
N ARG A 83 -27.28 28.78 6.71
CA ARG A 83 -25.84 28.73 7.04
C ARG A 83 -25.30 27.32 7.31
N GLU A 84 -26.16 26.47 7.87
CA GLU A 84 -25.88 25.10 8.29
C GLU A 84 -25.50 24.20 7.10
N LEU A 85 -25.92 24.58 5.88
CA LEU A 85 -25.54 23.89 4.65
C LEU A 85 -24.02 23.80 4.47
N GLY A 86 -23.25 24.78 4.95
CA GLY A 86 -21.77 24.71 4.92
C GLY A 86 -21.22 23.56 5.76
N LEU A 87 -21.79 23.35 6.96
CA LEU A 87 -21.45 22.24 7.85
C LEU A 87 -21.91 20.90 7.28
N PHE A 88 -23.12 20.81 6.73
CA PHE A 88 -23.61 19.59 6.12
C PHE A 88 -22.82 19.21 4.87
N ALA A 89 -22.45 20.17 4.02
CA ALA A 89 -21.63 19.92 2.84
C ALA A 89 -20.22 19.45 3.22
N GLY A 90 -19.54 20.17 4.13
CA GLY A 90 -18.22 19.79 4.61
C GLY A 90 -18.22 18.44 5.35
N GLY A 91 -19.18 18.23 6.26
CA GLY A 91 -19.35 16.98 6.99
C GLY A 91 -19.72 15.80 6.09
N GLY A 92 -20.59 16.03 5.10
CA GLY A 92 -20.94 15.03 4.09
C GLY A 92 -19.74 14.62 3.26
N LEU A 93 -18.94 15.58 2.77
CA LEU A 93 -17.74 15.29 2.00
C LEU A 93 -16.66 14.60 2.87
N ALA A 94 -16.52 15.00 4.13
CA ALA A 94 -15.67 14.32 5.11
C ALA A 94 -16.09 12.85 5.32
N LEU A 95 -17.39 12.57 5.42
CA LEU A 95 -17.90 11.20 5.52
C LEU A 95 -17.57 10.37 4.26
N VAL A 96 -17.72 10.95 3.06
CA VAL A 96 -17.33 10.27 1.81
C VAL A 96 -15.83 9.94 1.81
N ILE A 97 -14.98 10.85 2.30
CA ILE A 97 -13.54 10.59 2.44
C ILE A 97 -13.27 9.44 3.42
N LEU A 98 -13.94 9.41 4.58
CA LEU A 98 -13.81 8.29 5.53
C LEU A 98 -14.22 6.95 4.91
N VAL A 99 -15.30 6.93 4.12
CA VAL A 99 -15.71 5.75 3.34
C VAL A 99 -14.65 5.37 2.32
N ALA A 100 -14.03 6.34 1.63
CA ALA A 100 -12.93 6.10 0.71
C ALA A 100 -11.72 5.45 1.41
N LEU A 101 -11.31 5.98 2.57
CA LEU A 101 -10.24 5.41 3.39
C LEU A 101 -10.56 3.96 3.82
N GLY A 102 -11.79 3.69 4.24
CA GLY A 102 -12.24 2.33 4.55
C GLY A 102 -12.21 1.42 3.32
N GLY A 103 -12.65 1.94 2.18
CA GLY A 103 -12.72 1.28 0.88
C GLY A 103 -11.37 0.99 0.24
N MET A 104 -10.32 1.71 0.60
CA MET A 104 -8.94 1.47 0.14
C MET A 104 -8.42 0.08 0.53
N ARG A 105 -8.95 -0.50 1.61
CA ARG A 105 -8.67 -1.90 1.99
C ARG A 105 -9.38 -2.92 1.10
N ARG A 106 -10.42 -2.51 0.36
CA ARG A 106 -11.34 -3.37 -0.40
C ARG A 106 -11.17 -3.19 -1.92
N GLY A 107 -9.94 -3.44 -2.40
CA GLY A 107 -9.65 -3.51 -3.83
C GLY A 107 -9.65 -2.14 -4.54
N ARG A 108 -10.35 -2.06 -5.68
CA ARG A 108 -10.42 -0.86 -6.55
C ARG A 108 -11.43 0.19 -6.09
N PHE A 109 -12.28 -0.14 -5.12
CA PHE A 109 -13.37 0.73 -4.66
C PHE A 109 -12.86 2.06 -4.12
N GLY A 110 -11.80 2.05 -3.29
CA GLY A 110 -11.21 3.27 -2.75
C GLY A 110 -10.70 4.25 -3.82
N ILE A 111 -10.25 3.75 -4.98
CA ILE A 111 -9.77 4.61 -6.08
C ILE A 111 -10.94 5.33 -6.74
N ILE A 112 -12.04 4.62 -6.99
CA ILE A 112 -13.24 5.21 -7.61
C ILE A 112 -13.82 6.29 -6.68
N VAL A 113 -13.96 5.98 -5.38
CA VAL A 113 -14.48 6.96 -4.42
C VAL A 113 -13.54 8.15 -4.28
N GLY A 114 -12.21 7.95 -4.32
CA GLY A 114 -11.25 9.07 -4.32
C GLY A 114 -11.44 10.02 -5.51
N TRP A 115 -11.70 9.50 -6.71
CA TRP A 115 -12.04 10.34 -7.86
C TRP A 115 -13.33 11.14 -7.64
N VAL A 116 -14.35 10.54 -7.04
CA VAL A 116 -15.58 11.25 -6.67
C VAL A 116 -15.29 12.39 -5.70
N VAL A 117 -14.46 12.15 -4.68
CA VAL A 117 -14.02 13.19 -3.73
C VAL A 117 -13.34 14.34 -4.46
N HIS A 118 -12.41 14.06 -5.38
CA HIS A 118 -11.72 15.12 -6.13
C HIS A 118 -12.65 15.96 -7.01
N VAL A 119 -13.63 15.31 -7.67
CA VAL A 119 -14.66 16.04 -8.43
C VAL A 119 -15.48 16.93 -7.51
N LEU A 120 -15.94 16.41 -6.38
CA LEU A 120 -16.69 17.19 -5.39
C LEU A 120 -15.86 18.35 -4.83
N MET A 121 -14.57 18.16 -4.60
CA MET A 121 -13.69 19.23 -4.13
C MET A 121 -13.52 20.33 -5.18
N LEU A 122 -13.35 19.96 -6.45
CA LEU A 122 -13.32 20.94 -7.54
C LEU A 122 -14.66 21.69 -7.69
N LEU A 123 -15.79 21.04 -7.39
CA LEU A 123 -17.08 21.72 -7.34
C LEU A 123 -17.15 22.75 -6.20
N THR A 124 -16.55 22.46 -5.04
CA THR A 124 -16.44 23.43 -3.93
C THR A 124 -15.68 24.70 -4.36
N ALA A 125 -14.74 24.59 -5.30
CA ALA A 125 -13.98 25.74 -5.80
C ALA A 125 -14.83 26.77 -6.57
N PHE A 126 -16.04 26.42 -7.02
CA PHE A 126 -16.96 27.42 -7.58
C PHE A 126 -17.58 28.31 -6.49
N ILE A 127 -17.75 27.77 -5.27
CA ILE A 127 -18.28 28.51 -4.13
C ILE A 127 -17.17 29.33 -3.47
N LEU A 128 -15.99 28.72 -3.29
CA LEU A 128 -14.79 29.37 -2.77
C LEU A 128 -13.71 29.39 -3.87
N PRO A 129 -13.65 30.43 -4.72
CA PRO A 129 -12.64 30.50 -5.78
C PRO A 129 -11.19 30.32 -5.30
N MET A 130 -10.90 30.77 -4.06
CA MET A 130 -9.58 30.60 -3.44
C MET A 130 -9.23 29.13 -3.15
N SER A 131 -10.23 28.24 -2.98
CA SER A 131 -9.97 26.80 -2.79
C SER A 131 -9.54 26.11 -4.08
N LEU A 132 -9.71 26.73 -5.26
CA LEU A 132 -9.37 26.14 -6.55
C LEU A 132 -7.91 25.69 -6.62
N ILE A 133 -7.00 26.51 -6.12
CA ILE A 133 -5.57 26.19 -6.11
C ILE A 133 -5.31 24.91 -5.31
N VAL A 134 -5.90 24.83 -4.11
CA VAL A 134 -5.78 23.66 -3.23
C VAL A 134 -6.38 22.43 -3.91
N SER A 135 -7.58 22.56 -4.48
CA SER A 135 -8.27 21.44 -5.12
C SER A 135 -7.54 20.88 -6.33
N VAL A 136 -6.99 21.76 -7.17
CA VAL A 136 -6.19 21.36 -8.33
C VAL A 136 -4.90 20.69 -7.88
N LEU A 137 -4.19 21.27 -6.90
CA LEU A 137 -2.92 20.73 -6.41
C LEU A 137 -3.10 19.34 -5.80
N PHE A 138 -4.11 19.14 -4.95
CA PHE A 138 -4.41 17.85 -4.35
C PHE A 138 -4.88 16.82 -5.38
N SER A 139 -5.67 17.23 -6.37
CA SER A 139 -6.08 16.34 -7.47
C SER A 139 -4.90 15.93 -8.34
N ALA A 140 -3.99 16.86 -8.64
CA ALA A 140 -2.75 16.55 -9.36
C ALA A 140 -1.86 15.59 -8.56
N LEU A 141 -1.73 15.83 -7.25
CA LEU A 141 -1.00 14.94 -6.34
C LEU A 141 -1.62 13.53 -6.31
N TRP A 142 -2.95 13.43 -6.24
CA TRP A 142 -3.66 12.16 -6.31
C TRP A 142 -3.35 11.39 -7.60
N VAL A 143 -3.47 12.04 -8.75
CA VAL A 143 -3.16 11.43 -10.06
C VAL A 143 -1.71 10.97 -10.10
N TYR A 144 -0.78 11.81 -9.62
CA TYR A 144 0.63 11.46 -9.54
C TYR A 144 0.88 10.23 -8.65
N CYS A 145 0.27 10.18 -7.46
CA CYS A 145 0.36 9.04 -6.55
C CYS A 145 -0.22 7.75 -7.16
N MET A 146 -1.30 7.84 -7.93
CA MET A 146 -1.88 6.69 -8.63
C MET A 146 -0.95 6.14 -9.70
N ILE A 147 -0.39 7.00 -10.55
CA ILE A 147 0.48 6.58 -11.65
C ILE A 147 1.83 6.05 -11.10
N ARG A 148 2.47 6.81 -10.21
CA ARG A 148 3.79 6.47 -9.69
C ARG A 148 3.73 5.33 -8.69
N GLY A 149 2.72 5.31 -7.82
CA GLY A 149 2.51 4.20 -6.90
C GLY A 149 2.29 2.88 -7.62
N ALA A 150 1.47 2.87 -8.68
CA ALA A 150 1.26 1.68 -9.50
C ALA A 150 2.53 1.24 -10.24
N ARG A 151 3.38 2.18 -10.67
CA ARG A 151 4.68 1.86 -11.27
C ARG A 151 5.61 1.19 -10.25
N ILE A 152 5.78 1.80 -9.08
CA ILE A 152 6.63 1.27 -8.00
C ILE A 152 6.13 -0.13 -7.57
N ASP A 153 4.82 -0.31 -7.42
CA ASP A 153 4.27 -1.61 -7.04
C ASP A 153 4.51 -2.69 -8.10
N ARG A 154 4.46 -2.35 -9.40
CA ARG A 154 4.81 -3.27 -10.49
C ARG A 154 6.29 -3.62 -10.50
N ASP A 155 7.16 -2.61 -10.37
CA ASP A 155 8.61 -2.81 -10.35
C ASP A 155 9.02 -3.69 -9.17
N ARG A 156 8.41 -3.47 -8.00
CA ARG A 156 8.60 -4.29 -6.81
C ARG A 156 8.11 -5.73 -6.99
N ALA A 157 6.96 -5.93 -7.64
CA ALA A 157 6.43 -7.26 -7.91
C ALA A 157 7.34 -8.07 -8.85
N ALA A 158 7.90 -7.42 -9.89
CA ALA A 158 8.85 -8.05 -10.80
C ALA A 158 10.15 -8.46 -10.08
N TRP A 159 10.67 -7.60 -9.19
CA TRP A 159 11.86 -7.89 -8.38
C TRP A 159 11.65 -9.06 -7.40
N LEU A 160 10.45 -9.22 -6.84
CA LEU A 160 10.11 -10.33 -5.96
C LEU A 160 9.97 -11.64 -6.74
N ALA A 161 9.37 -11.62 -7.93
CA ALA A 161 9.27 -12.79 -8.80
C ALA A 161 10.65 -13.32 -9.21
N ALA A 162 11.56 -12.44 -9.63
CA ALA A 162 12.92 -12.83 -10.02
C ALA A 162 13.76 -13.43 -8.87
N GLN A 163 13.49 -13.06 -7.61
CA GLN A 163 14.14 -13.69 -6.44
C GLN A 163 13.51 -15.04 -6.07
N GLY A 164 12.21 -15.21 -6.28
CA GLY A 164 11.50 -16.47 -6.02
C GLY A 164 11.89 -17.60 -6.98
N ASP A 165 12.33 -17.27 -8.20
CA ASP A 165 12.79 -18.26 -9.18
C ASP A 165 14.26 -18.70 -8.96
N ALA A 166 15.00 -18.01 -8.08
CA ALA A 166 16.44 -18.20 -7.86
C ALA A 166 16.79 -18.92 -6.54
N GLY A 167 15.80 -19.23 -5.69
CA GLY A 167 15.96 -19.96 -4.43
C GLY A 167 15.16 -21.25 -4.44
#